data_AF-A0AA35XPJ3-F1
#
_entry.id   AF-A0AA35XPJ3-F1
#
_cell.length_a   1.000
_cell.length_b   1.000
_cell.length_c   1.000
_cell.angle_alpha   90.00
_cell.angle_beta   90.00
_cell.angle_gamma   90.00
#
_symmetry.space_group_name_H-M   'P 1'
#
loop_
_entity.id
_entity.type
_entity.pdbx_description
1 polymer ?
#
loop_
_entity_poly.entity_id
_entity_poly.type
_entity_poly.pdbx_seq_one_letter_code
_entity_poly.pdbx_strand_id
1 'polypeptide(L)'
;MKRFLPVFIFCLSCNLGSSKPVDNINPVNSVNNQEYQNMSKAYFASGCFWCVETIYESLYGVKEVYSGYAGGSTKNPNYYQVMSGKTGHAEAIEIIYDSSKISFDTLLKVFFDSHNPTTPNRQGPDYGTQYRSIAFYNNEDERIKITNYINFLSTSSIFGKNIITEVKKIDNFYYAEEYHQDYEKKNPYNPYVQGVSIPRFNNFKQKASSYIKIKDDH
;
A
#
# COMPACT_ATOMS: atom_id res chain seq x y z
N MET A 1 6.38 34.69 -61.40
CA MET A 1 6.07 34.72 -59.96
C MET A 1 5.41 33.39 -59.59
N LYS A 2 6.14 32.42 -59.03
CA LYS A 2 5.58 31.14 -58.57
C LYS A 2 5.21 31.28 -57.09
N ARG A 3 3.91 31.36 -56.78
CA ARG A 3 3.39 31.36 -55.41
C ARG A 3 3.40 29.92 -54.89
N PHE A 4 4.26 29.64 -53.91
CA PHE A 4 4.18 28.41 -53.12
C PHE A 4 3.10 28.58 -52.05
N LEU A 5 2.10 27.71 -52.07
CA LEU A 5 1.06 27.63 -51.05
C LEU A 5 1.53 26.64 -49.97
N PRO A 6 1.59 27.01 -48.68
CA PRO A 6 2.01 26.08 -47.64
C PRO A 6 0.82 25.16 -47.32
N VAL A 7 1.01 23.86 -47.51
CA VAL A 7 0.07 22.84 -47.03
C VAL A 7 0.30 22.68 -45.52
N PHE A 8 -0.58 23.25 -44.72
CA PHE A 8 -0.64 23.01 -43.29
C PHE A 8 -1.24 21.62 -43.05
N ILE A 9 -0.39 20.64 -42.75
CA ILE A 9 -0.84 19.33 -42.27
C ILE A 9 -1.28 19.50 -40.81
N PHE A 10 -2.59 19.56 -40.62
CA PHE A 10 -3.21 19.55 -39.30
C PHE A 10 -3.15 18.11 -38.76
N CYS A 11 -2.12 17.79 -37.98
CA CYS A 11 -2.09 16.54 -37.22
C CYS A 11 -3.21 16.57 -36.18
N LEU A 12 -4.33 15.93 -36.50
CA LEU A 12 -5.38 15.61 -35.55
C LEU A 12 -4.81 14.58 -34.56
N SER A 13 -4.28 15.06 -33.44
CA SER A 13 -3.91 14.20 -32.32
C SER A 13 -5.18 13.59 -31.74
N CYS A 14 -5.50 12.37 -32.18
CA CYS A 14 -6.48 11.54 -31.51
C CYS A 14 -6.01 11.34 -30.06
N ASN A 15 -6.61 12.08 -29.12
CA ASN A 15 -6.58 11.73 -27.71
C ASN A 15 -7.33 10.40 -27.56
N LEU A 16 -6.63 9.28 -27.77
CA LEU A 16 -7.06 7.99 -27.22
C LEU A 16 -6.89 8.07 -25.69
N GLY A 17 -7.81 8.79 -25.05
CA GLY A 17 -7.99 8.71 -23.61
C GLY A 17 -8.34 7.27 -23.29
N SER A 18 -7.40 6.55 -22.68
CA SER A 18 -7.67 5.24 -22.11
C SER A 18 -8.94 5.32 -21.28
N SER A 19 -9.95 4.51 -21.61
CA SER A 19 -11.20 4.46 -20.84
C SER A 19 -10.88 4.20 -19.37
N LYS A 20 -11.52 4.99 -18.49
CA LYS A 20 -11.44 4.76 -17.04
C LYS A 20 -12.09 3.41 -16.72
N PRO A 21 -11.57 2.66 -15.74
CA PRO A 21 -12.17 1.42 -15.28
C PRO A 21 -13.56 1.71 -14.72
N VAL A 22 -14.48 0.79 -15.00
CA VAL A 22 -15.89 0.88 -14.63
C VAL A 22 -16.08 0.36 -13.21
N ASP A 23 -16.96 1.00 -12.45
CA ASP A 23 -17.36 0.54 -11.12
C ASP A 23 -18.02 -0.84 -11.20
N ASN A 24 -17.68 -1.75 -10.28
CA ASN A 24 -18.42 -3.01 -10.14
C ASN A 24 -19.58 -2.83 -9.17
N ILE A 25 -20.65 -3.60 -9.38
CA ILE A 25 -21.85 -3.55 -8.52
C ILE A 25 -21.53 -4.12 -7.14
N ASN A 26 -20.83 -5.24 -7.07
CA ASN A 26 -20.54 -5.97 -5.85
C ASN A 26 -19.03 -5.96 -5.56
N PRO A 27 -18.62 -5.92 -4.28
CA PRO A 27 -17.23 -6.13 -3.91
C PRO A 27 -16.80 -7.56 -4.26
N VAL A 28 -15.50 -7.73 -4.57
CA VAL A 28 -14.93 -9.05 -4.86
C VAL A 28 -14.83 -9.94 -3.62
N ASN A 29 -14.81 -9.32 -2.44
CA ASN A 29 -14.74 -10.00 -1.17
C ASN A 29 -15.40 -9.17 -0.05
N SER A 30 -15.89 -9.86 0.97
CA SER A 30 -16.44 -9.27 2.18
C SER A 30 -16.05 -10.12 3.38
N VAL A 31 -15.30 -9.56 4.32
CA VAL A 31 -14.88 -10.25 5.54
C VAL A 31 -15.83 -9.94 6.70
N ASN A 32 -16.09 -10.93 7.56
CA ASN A 32 -16.86 -10.73 8.78
C ASN A 32 -15.93 -10.28 9.91
N ASN A 33 -15.99 -8.99 10.25
CA ASN A 33 -15.14 -8.39 11.29
C ASN A 33 -15.86 -8.21 12.64
N GLN A 34 -16.88 -9.02 12.94
CA GLN A 34 -17.60 -8.94 14.22
C GLN A 34 -16.72 -9.22 15.44
N GLU A 35 -15.72 -10.09 15.32
CA GLU A 35 -14.76 -10.36 16.42
C GLU A 35 -13.90 -9.14 16.77
N TYR A 36 -13.72 -8.22 15.82
CA TYR A 36 -12.75 -7.13 15.92
C TYR A 36 -13.38 -5.76 16.22
N GLN A 37 -14.66 -5.70 16.60
CA GLN A 37 -15.40 -4.42 16.76
C GLN A 37 -14.79 -3.48 17.80
N ASN A 38 -14.09 -4.01 18.81
CA ASN A 38 -13.46 -3.22 19.86
C ASN A 38 -11.96 -2.97 19.62
N MET A 39 -11.45 -3.35 18.45
CA MET A 39 -10.04 -3.22 18.10
C MET A 39 -9.78 -1.95 17.29
N SER A 40 -8.54 -1.47 17.37
CA SER A 40 -8.09 -0.33 16.59
C SER A 40 -7.71 -0.78 15.18
N LYS A 41 -7.84 0.13 14.20
CA LYS A 41 -7.53 -0.12 12.80
C LYS A 41 -6.53 0.89 12.25
N ALA A 42 -5.61 0.43 11.42
CA ALA A 42 -4.68 1.28 10.68
C ALA A 42 -4.60 0.81 9.22
N TYR A 43 -4.29 1.71 8.29
CA TYR A 43 -4.24 1.39 6.87
C TYR A 43 -2.97 1.95 6.23
N PHE A 44 -2.29 1.13 5.44
CA PHE A 44 -1.06 1.51 4.75
C PHE A 44 -1.00 0.90 3.35
N ALA A 45 -0.35 1.59 2.42
CA ALA A 45 0.08 1.07 1.12
C ALA A 45 1.59 1.27 0.98
N SER A 46 2.35 0.20 0.70
CA SER A 46 3.83 0.30 0.64
C SER A 46 4.45 -0.73 -0.31
N GLY A 47 3.85 -0.91 -1.48
CA GLY A 47 4.25 -1.90 -2.49
C GLY A 47 3.34 -3.12 -2.51
N CYS A 48 3.86 -4.27 -2.96
CA CYS A 48 3.10 -5.51 -2.99
C CYS A 48 2.52 -5.85 -1.61
N PHE A 49 1.20 -5.94 -1.50
CA PHE A 49 0.51 -6.17 -0.23
C PHE A 49 0.80 -7.52 0.43
N TRP A 50 1.22 -8.55 -0.31
CA TRP A 50 1.60 -9.85 0.25
C TRP A 50 2.76 -9.70 1.22
N CYS A 51 3.78 -8.96 0.79
CA CYS A 51 4.95 -8.67 1.61
C CYS A 51 4.60 -7.81 2.82
N VAL A 52 3.63 -6.91 2.68
CA VAL A 52 3.25 -5.97 3.73
C VAL A 52 2.39 -6.67 4.77
N GLU A 53 1.44 -7.51 4.34
CA GLU A 53 0.60 -8.37 5.17
C GLU A 53 1.47 -9.20 6.12
N THR A 54 2.39 -10.01 5.59
CA THR A 54 3.31 -10.85 6.37
C THR A 54 4.08 -10.06 7.43
N ILE A 55 4.59 -8.87 7.09
CA ILE A 55 5.31 -8.01 8.04
C ILE A 55 4.42 -7.65 9.23
N TYR A 56 3.19 -7.19 9.00
CA TYR A 56 2.31 -6.77 10.09
C TYR A 56 1.71 -7.93 10.86
N GLU A 57 1.38 -9.03 10.20
CA GLU A 57 0.92 -10.25 10.86
C GLU A 57 1.95 -10.80 11.86
N SER A 58 3.23 -10.54 11.61
CA SER A 58 4.32 -10.98 12.48
C SER A 58 4.45 -10.20 13.78
N LEU A 59 3.71 -9.10 13.95
CA LEU A 59 3.89 -8.20 15.08
C LEU A 59 3.06 -8.61 16.29
N TYR A 60 3.68 -8.62 17.47
CA TYR A 60 2.92 -8.77 18.70
C TYR A 60 1.96 -7.58 18.90
N GLY A 61 0.70 -7.88 19.21
CA GLY A 61 -0.37 -6.87 19.33
C GLY A 61 -1.22 -6.71 18.07
N VAL A 62 -0.71 -7.11 16.89
CA VAL A 62 -1.52 -7.24 15.67
C VAL A 62 -2.28 -8.57 15.70
N LYS A 63 -3.59 -8.49 15.44
CA LYS A 63 -4.50 -9.62 15.44
C LYS A 63 -4.80 -10.15 14.07
N GLU A 64 -5.03 -9.25 13.11
CA GLU A 64 -5.41 -9.61 11.76
C GLU A 64 -4.89 -8.55 10.80
N VAL A 65 -4.55 -8.97 9.59
CA VAL A 65 -4.18 -8.08 8.50
C VAL A 65 -4.86 -8.55 7.23
N TYR A 66 -5.63 -7.65 6.60
CA TYR A 66 -6.27 -7.95 5.33
C TYR A 66 -5.62 -7.18 4.19
N SER A 67 -5.28 -7.89 3.13
CA SER A 67 -4.88 -7.32 1.85
C SER A 67 -6.10 -6.74 1.09
N GLY A 68 -5.92 -5.59 0.46
CA GLY A 68 -7.00 -4.90 -0.24
C GLY A 68 -6.56 -3.72 -1.11
N TYR A 69 -7.54 -2.91 -1.51
CA TYR A 69 -7.39 -1.79 -2.43
C TYR A 69 -7.95 -0.52 -1.81
N ALA A 70 -7.15 0.55 -1.80
CA ALA A 70 -7.56 1.83 -1.24
C ALA A 70 -6.91 3.04 -1.94
N GLY A 71 -7.46 4.23 -1.70
CA GLY A 71 -6.90 5.50 -2.16
C GLY A 71 -7.23 5.88 -3.61
N GLY A 72 -7.98 5.06 -4.32
CA GLY A 72 -8.50 5.32 -5.67
C GLY A 72 -9.93 5.82 -5.72
N SER A 73 -10.50 5.82 -6.92
CA SER A 73 -11.85 6.37 -7.20
C SER A 73 -12.86 5.34 -7.71
N THR A 74 -12.42 4.22 -8.28
CA THR A 74 -13.31 3.16 -8.75
C THR A 74 -13.96 2.43 -7.58
N LYS A 75 -15.27 2.16 -7.67
CA LYS A 75 -16.00 1.37 -6.67
C LYS A 75 -15.83 -0.13 -6.92
N ASN A 76 -15.66 -0.87 -5.83
CA ASN A 76 -15.56 -2.33 -5.82
C ASN A 76 -14.54 -2.88 -6.85
N PRO A 77 -13.30 -2.33 -6.93
CA PRO A 77 -12.34 -2.78 -7.93
C PRO A 77 -11.95 -4.24 -7.69
N ASN A 78 -11.66 -4.97 -8.77
CA ASN A 78 -10.97 -6.26 -8.71
C ASN A 78 -9.47 -6.12 -8.99
N TYR A 79 -8.70 -7.19 -8.73
CA TYR A 79 -7.26 -7.20 -8.94
C TYR A 79 -6.87 -6.72 -10.35
N TYR A 80 -7.50 -7.24 -11.40
CA TYR A 80 -7.18 -6.87 -12.78
C TYR A 80 -7.43 -5.39 -13.07
N GLN A 81 -8.48 -4.80 -12.52
CA GLN A 81 -8.73 -3.37 -12.64
C GLN A 81 -7.64 -2.55 -11.94
N VAL A 82 -7.25 -2.94 -10.73
CA VAL A 82 -6.17 -2.24 -9.99
C VAL A 82 -4.83 -2.37 -10.70
N MET A 83 -4.49 -3.56 -11.17
CA MET A 83 -3.26 -3.84 -11.91
C MET A 83 -3.16 -3.10 -13.26
N SER A 84 -4.29 -2.64 -13.81
CA SER A 84 -4.27 -1.74 -14.98
C SER A 84 -3.69 -0.35 -14.67
N GLY A 85 -3.57 0.02 -13.40
CA GLY A 85 -3.12 1.34 -12.93
C GLY A 85 -4.15 2.46 -13.10
N LYS A 86 -5.35 2.17 -13.62
CA LYS A 86 -6.34 3.19 -14.00
C LYS A 86 -7.38 3.50 -12.92
N THR A 87 -7.50 2.68 -11.87
CA THR A 87 -8.51 2.86 -10.80
C THR A 87 -8.11 3.92 -9.78
N GLY A 88 -6.82 4.28 -9.76
CA GLY A 88 -6.21 5.12 -8.74
C GLY A 88 -5.97 4.42 -7.41
N HIS A 89 -6.40 3.17 -7.24
CA HIS A 89 -6.18 2.41 -6.01
C HIS A 89 -4.73 1.96 -5.91
N ALA A 90 -4.23 1.88 -4.69
CA ALA A 90 -3.02 1.15 -4.33
C ALA A 90 -3.38 -0.19 -3.71
N GLU A 91 -2.50 -1.18 -3.88
CA GLU A 91 -2.42 -2.31 -2.98
C GLU A 91 -2.14 -1.78 -1.57
N ALA A 92 -3.05 -2.09 -0.66
CA ALA A 92 -3.08 -1.58 0.70
C ALA A 92 -3.42 -2.73 1.66
N ILE A 93 -3.20 -2.48 2.95
CA ILE A 93 -3.61 -3.40 4.00
C ILE A 93 -4.48 -2.69 5.04
N GLU A 94 -5.42 -3.43 5.63
CA GLU A 94 -6.10 -3.08 6.87
C GLU A 94 -5.43 -3.87 8.01
N ILE A 95 -4.90 -3.17 9.00
CA ILE A 95 -4.29 -3.76 10.19
C ILE A 95 -5.28 -3.64 11.34
N ILE A 96 -5.64 -4.76 11.94
CA ILE A 96 -6.47 -4.83 13.14
C ILE A 96 -5.55 -5.13 14.32
N TYR A 97 -5.52 -4.24 15.32
CA TYR A 97 -4.56 -4.32 16.40
C TYR A 97 -5.15 -3.91 17.76
N ASP A 98 -4.54 -4.46 18.80
CA ASP A 98 -4.83 -4.13 20.19
C ASP A 98 -3.98 -2.92 20.60
N SER A 99 -4.62 -1.75 20.67
CA SER A 99 -3.94 -0.48 21.00
C SER A 99 -3.35 -0.44 22.41
N SER A 100 -3.72 -1.38 23.30
CA SER A 100 -3.04 -1.56 24.60
C SER A 100 -1.71 -2.31 24.50
N LYS A 101 -1.44 -2.98 23.37
CA LYS A 101 -0.23 -3.79 23.13
C LYS A 101 0.71 -3.18 22.10
N ILE A 102 0.16 -2.53 21.08
CA ILE A 102 0.95 -1.88 20.02
C ILE A 102 0.31 -0.54 19.65
N SER A 103 1.12 0.51 19.57
CA SER A 103 0.64 1.85 19.26
C SER A 103 0.62 2.12 17.74
N PHE A 104 -0.19 3.08 17.32
CA PHE A 104 -0.16 3.58 15.94
C PHE A 104 1.23 4.11 15.56
N ASP A 105 1.93 4.80 16.46
CA ASP A 105 3.30 5.29 16.23
C ASP A 105 4.28 4.15 15.97
N THR A 106 4.10 3.00 16.64
CA THR A 106 4.89 1.79 16.38
C THR A 106 4.57 1.21 15.00
N LEU A 107 3.29 1.12 14.62
CA LEU A 107 2.90 0.66 13.28
C LEU A 107 3.44 1.60 12.19
N LEU A 108 3.40 2.90 12.42
CA LEU A 108 3.96 3.91 11.52
C LEU A 108 5.48 3.80 11.39
N LYS A 109 6.19 3.49 12.48
CA LYS A 109 7.62 3.17 12.42
C LYS A 109 7.89 1.92 11.57
N VAL A 110 7.11 0.86 11.75
CA VAL A 110 7.20 -0.36 10.93
C VAL A 110 6.96 -0.04 9.46
N PHE A 111 5.96 0.80 9.16
CA PHE A 111 5.68 1.27 7.80
C PHE A 111 6.95 1.86 7.15
N PHE A 112 7.64 2.82 7.79
CA PHE A 112 8.83 3.43 7.20
C PHE A 112 10.07 2.52 7.19
N ASP A 113 10.21 1.59 8.14
CA ASP A 113 11.35 0.68 8.16
C ASP A 113 11.25 -0.47 7.14
N SER A 114 10.02 -0.79 6.70
CA SER A 114 9.69 -1.96 5.87
C SER A 114 9.66 -1.71 4.35
N HIS A 115 9.81 -0.47 3.89
CA HIS A 115 9.81 -0.15 2.45
C HIS A 115 10.72 1.04 2.11
N ASN A 116 10.79 1.40 0.82
CA ASN A 116 11.46 2.62 0.39
C ASN A 116 10.42 3.73 0.14
N PRO A 117 10.28 4.72 1.04
CA PRO A 117 9.28 5.77 0.92
C PRO A 117 9.67 6.88 -0.07
N THR A 118 10.81 6.75 -0.77
CA THR A 118 11.34 7.79 -1.68
C THR A 118 11.21 7.43 -3.15
N THR A 119 10.63 6.27 -3.49
CA THR A 119 10.48 5.81 -4.87
C THR A 119 9.05 6.05 -5.36
N PRO A 120 8.83 6.97 -6.32
CA PRO A 120 7.48 7.26 -6.81
C PRO A 120 6.91 6.05 -7.56
N ASN A 121 5.68 5.65 -7.22
CA ASN A 121 4.91 4.61 -7.92
C ASN A 121 5.69 3.31 -8.13
N ARG A 122 6.47 2.90 -7.12
CA ARG A 122 7.33 1.73 -7.21
C ARG A 122 7.75 1.28 -5.81
N GLN A 123 7.83 -0.03 -5.62
CA GLN A 123 8.57 -0.63 -4.51
C GLN A 123 9.37 -1.83 -5.03
N GLY A 124 10.71 -1.77 -4.90
CA GLY A 124 11.58 -2.87 -5.35
C GLY A 124 11.38 -3.20 -6.84
N PRO A 125 11.03 -4.45 -7.21
CA PRO A 125 10.77 -4.85 -8.59
C PRO A 125 9.37 -4.46 -9.10
N ASP A 126 8.48 -3.96 -8.24
CA ASP A 126 7.08 -3.71 -8.59
C ASP A 126 6.86 -2.25 -9.00
N TYR A 127 6.39 -2.05 -10.25
CA TYR A 127 6.22 -0.73 -10.85
C TYR A 127 4.75 -0.45 -11.15
N GLY A 128 4.29 0.76 -10.78
CA GLY A 128 2.93 1.20 -11.03
C GLY A 128 2.37 2.02 -9.88
N THR A 129 1.36 2.83 -10.17
CA THR A 129 0.66 3.66 -9.17
C THR A 129 0.01 2.80 -8.08
N GLN A 130 -0.30 1.55 -8.39
CA GLN A 130 -0.84 0.59 -7.44
C GLN A 130 0.17 0.16 -6.36
N TYR A 131 1.47 0.43 -6.54
CA TYR A 131 2.53 0.09 -5.57
C TYR A 131 3.11 1.31 -4.85
N ARG A 132 2.44 2.47 -4.94
CA ARG A 132 2.92 3.70 -4.33
C ARG A 132 2.78 3.69 -2.81
N SER A 133 3.60 4.51 -2.15
CA SER A 133 3.59 4.67 -0.69
C SER A 133 2.46 5.61 -0.25
N ILE A 134 1.58 5.13 0.63
CA ILE A 134 0.48 5.91 1.24
C ILE A 134 0.37 5.54 2.71
N ALA A 135 0.41 6.56 3.57
CA ALA A 135 0.02 6.46 4.96
C ALA A 135 -1.38 7.04 5.12
N PHE A 136 -2.35 6.16 5.40
CA PHE A 136 -3.73 6.58 5.57
C PHE A 136 -4.01 6.98 7.02
N TYR A 137 -4.93 7.94 7.22
CA TYR A 137 -5.43 8.32 8.53
C TYR A 137 -6.96 8.15 8.62
N ASN A 138 -7.43 7.67 9.77
CA ASN A 138 -8.84 7.60 10.15
C ASN A 138 -9.32 8.91 10.78
N ASN A 139 -8.43 9.58 11.51
CA ASN A 139 -8.73 10.76 12.30
C ASN A 139 -7.55 11.76 12.30
N GLU A 140 -7.78 12.91 12.92
CA GLU A 140 -6.81 14.02 12.90
C GLU A 140 -5.54 13.72 13.70
N ASP A 141 -5.62 12.95 14.78
CA ASP A 141 -4.44 12.54 15.56
C ASP A 141 -3.48 11.67 14.72
N GLU A 142 -4.02 10.69 13.99
CA GLU A 142 -3.24 9.88 13.04
C GLU A 142 -2.61 10.75 11.94
N ARG A 143 -3.35 11.72 11.39
CA ARG A 143 -2.82 12.65 10.38
C ARG A 143 -1.63 13.45 10.90
N ILE A 144 -1.73 13.97 12.12
CA ILE A 144 -0.67 14.73 12.80
C ILE A 144 0.55 13.83 13.05
N LYS A 145 0.34 12.61 13.56
CA LYS A 145 1.42 11.64 13.79
C LYS A 145 2.18 11.29 12.51
N ILE A 146 1.46 10.98 11.43
CA ILE A 146 2.06 10.70 10.11
C ILE A 146 2.89 11.89 9.64
N THR A 147 2.31 13.10 9.66
CA THR A 147 2.98 14.32 9.18
C THR A 147 4.23 14.62 10.00
N ASN A 148 4.15 14.53 11.33
CA ASN A 148 5.28 14.78 12.22
C ASN A 148 6.39 13.74 12.03
N TYR A 149 6.04 12.48 11.82
CA TYR A 149 7.03 11.43 11.61
C TYR A 149 7.74 11.57 10.27
N ILE A 150 7.02 11.92 9.19
CA ILE A 150 7.63 12.27 7.90
C ILE A 150 8.60 13.45 8.08
N ASN A 151 8.17 14.51 8.76
CA ASN A 151 9.02 15.67 9.03
C ASN A 151 10.29 15.28 9.79
N PHE A 152 10.17 14.49 10.86
CA PHE A 152 11.30 13.98 11.63
C PHE A 152 12.29 13.18 10.77
N LEU A 153 11.79 12.27 9.92
CA LEU A 153 12.62 11.46 9.03
C LEU A 153 13.33 12.31 7.97
N SER A 154 12.63 13.31 7.43
CA SER A 154 13.20 14.26 6.47
C SER A 154 14.27 15.15 7.10
N THR A 155 14.03 15.73 8.28
CA THR A 155 15.04 16.57 8.97
C THR A 155 16.25 15.76 9.42
N SER A 156 16.03 14.49 9.80
CA SER A 156 17.11 13.58 10.21
C SER A 156 17.85 12.97 9.02
N SER A 157 17.44 13.26 7.78
CA SER A 157 18.05 12.76 6.54
C SER A 157 18.18 11.23 6.47
N ILE A 158 17.31 10.48 7.15
CA ILE A 158 17.41 9.01 7.30
C ILE A 158 17.42 8.29 5.95
N PHE A 159 16.64 8.76 4.99
CA PHE A 159 16.53 8.15 3.66
C PHE A 159 17.43 8.82 2.59
N GLY A 160 18.10 9.92 2.92
CA GLY A 160 18.95 10.69 2.00
C GLY A 160 18.24 11.26 0.76
N LYS A 161 16.92 11.10 0.64
CA LYS A 161 16.06 11.56 -0.45
C LYS A 161 14.71 11.99 0.12
N ASN A 162 13.98 12.80 -0.66
CA ASN A 162 12.64 13.26 -0.29
C ASN A 162 11.70 12.06 -0.13
N ILE A 163 10.99 12.03 0.99
CA ILE A 163 9.89 11.10 1.23
C ILE A 163 8.71 11.53 0.35
N ILE A 164 8.20 10.61 -0.46
CA ILE A 164 7.08 10.84 -1.39
C ILE A 164 5.78 10.19 -0.92
N THR A 165 5.77 9.61 0.28
CA THR A 165 4.60 9.00 0.91
C THR A 165 3.43 9.98 0.93
N GLU A 166 2.30 9.56 0.36
CA GLU A 166 1.04 10.31 0.45
C GLU A 166 0.47 10.22 1.87
N VAL A 167 -0.04 11.33 2.41
CA VAL A 167 -0.82 11.36 3.65
C VAL A 167 -2.28 11.58 3.31
N LYS A 168 -3.12 10.54 3.44
CA LYS A 168 -4.49 10.56 2.88
C LYS A 168 -5.53 10.05 3.87
N LYS A 169 -6.73 10.63 3.87
CA LYS A 169 -7.84 10.07 4.66
C LYS A 169 -8.24 8.71 4.08
N ILE A 170 -8.50 7.72 4.93
CA ILE A 170 -9.14 6.49 4.46
C ILE A 170 -10.63 6.76 4.22
N ASP A 171 -11.05 6.67 2.95
CA ASP A 171 -12.46 6.84 2.56
C ASP A 171 -13.15 5.48 2.40
N ASN A 172 -12.56 4.60 1.59
CA ASN A 172 -13.03 3.24 1.36
C ASN A 172 -11.82 2.30 1.31
N PHE A 173 -12.02 1.09 1.86
CA PHE A 173 -11.10 -0.03 1.74
C PHE A 173 -11.87 -1.21 1.13
N TYR A 174 -11.36 -1.76 0.03
CA TYR A 174 -11.97 -2.90 -0.64
C TYR A 174 -11.10 -4.13 -0.39
N TYR A 175 -11.62 -5.13 0.31
CA TYR A 175 -10.92 -6.39 0.51
C TYR A 175 -10.58 -7.03 -0.84
N ALA A 176 -9.33 -7.43 -1.01
CA ALA A 176 -8.89 -8.17 -2.17
C ALA A 176 -9.50 -9.57 -2.15
N GLU A 177 -9.47 -10.23 -3.30
CA GLU A 177 -9.91 -11.61 -3.47
C GLU A 177 -9.27 -12.55 -2.44
N GLU A 178 -10.01 -13.57 -2.00
CA GLU A 178 -9.56 -14.54 -0.98
C GLU A 178 -8.20 -15.19 -1.28
N TYR A 179 -7.87 -15.37 -2.56
CA TYR A 179 -6.59 -15.94 -2.96
C TYR A 179 -5.40 -15.01 -2.72
N HIS A 180 -5.61 -13.72 -2.45
CA HIS A 180 -4.55 -12.78 -2.07
C HIS A 180 -4.30 -12.71 -0.56
N GLN A 181 -5.23 -13.17 0.28
CA GLN A 181 -5.08 -13.15 1.73
C GLN A 181 -4.14 -14.30 2.17
N ASP A 182 -3.27 -14.06 3.14
CA ASP A 182 -2.24 -15.00 3.63
C ASP A 182 -1.37 -15.57 2.50
N TYR A 183 -1.08 -14.77 1.46
CA TYR A 183 -0.53 -15.33 0.22
C TYR A 183 0.80 -16.05 0.45
N GLU A 184 1.69 -15.49 1.28
CA GLU A 184 2.99 -16.10 1.58
C GLU A 184 2.86 -17.43 2.32
N LYS A 185 2.01 -17.48 3.35
CA LYS A 185 1.76 -18.71 4.12
C LYS A 185 1.20 -19.81 3.23
N LYS A 186 0.30 -19.45 2.32
CA LYS A 186 -0.35 -20.39 1.38
C LYS A 186 0.58 -20.79 0.23
N ASN A 187 1.59 -19.98 -0.12
CA ASN A 187 2.45 -20.18 -1.28
C ASN A 187 3.94 -20.00 -0.96
N PRO A 188 4.50 -20.73 0.04
CA PRO A 188 5.85 -20.46 0.55
C PRO A 188 6.94 -20.66 -0.51
N TYR A 189 6.72 -21.52 -1.50
CA TYR A 189 7.69 -21.82 -2.56
C TYR A 189 7.50 -20.99 -3.84
N ASN A 190 6.57 -20.02 -3.83
CA ASN A 190 6.39 -19.14 -4.98
C ASN A 190 7.70 -18.34 -5.24
N PRO A 191 8.19 -18.26 -6.48
CA PRO A 191 9.44 -17.55 -6.80
C PRO A 191 9.46 -16.08 -6.37
N TYR A 192 8.32 -15.40 -6.44
CA TYR A 192 8.21 -14.03 -5.96
C TYR A 192 8.33 -13.94 -4.43
N VAL A 193 7.69 -14.85 -3.70
CA VAL A 193 7.79 -14.94 -2.23
C VAL A 193 9.25 -15.19 -1.83
N GLN A 194 9.91 -16.16 -2.47
CA GLN A 194 11.31 -16.49 -2.21
C GLN A 194 12.29 -15.36 -2.59
N GLY A 195 12.08 -14.72 -3.74
CA GLY A 195 13.02 -13.74 -4.30
C GLY A 195 12.80 -12.30 -3.84
N VAL A 196 11.60 -11.96 -3.36
CA VAL A 196 11.22 -10.58 -3.04
C VAL A 196 10.71 -10.47 -1.61
N SER A 197 9.71 -11.28 -1.24
CA SER A 197 9.05 -11.08 0.05
C SER A 197 9.89 -11.49 1.25
N ILE A 198 10.41 -12.73 1.26
CA ILE A 198 11.27 -13.23 2.34
C ILE A 198 12.50 -12.31 2.56
N PRO A 199 13.23 -11.87 1.51
CA PRO A 199 14.29 -10.88 1.69
C PRO A 199 13.81 -9.56 2.31
N ARG A 200 12.63 -9.06 1.90
CA ARG A 200 12.05 -7.83 2.47
C ARG A 200 11.72 -8.00 3.95
N PHE A 201 11.08 -9.12 4.32
CA PHE A 201 10.77 -9.45 5.71
C PHE A 201 12.05 -9.55 6.56
N ASN A 202 13.08 -10.27 6.09
CA ASN A 202 14.35 -10.41 6.80
C ASN A 202 15.08 -9.08 7.00
N ASN A 203 15.04 -8.20 5.99
CA ASN A 203 15.60 -6.84 6.11
C ASN A 203 14.84 -5.99 7.12
N PHE A 204 13.52 -6.10 7.15
CA PHE A 204 12.68 -5.47 8.18
C PHE A 204 13.01 -6.01 9.57
N LYS A 205 13.00 -7.34 9.75
CA LYS A 205 13.26 -8.02 11.02
C LYS A 205 14.59 -7.60 11.65
N GLN A 206 15.65 -7.50 10.85
CA GLN A 206 16.96 -7.02 11.34
C GLN A 206 16.91 -5.61 11.92
N LYS A 207 16.18 -4.68 11.29
CA LYS A 207 16.01 -3.31 11.81
C LYS A 207 15.09 -3.25 13.02
N ALA A 208 14.02 -4.05 12.98
CA ALA A 208 12.89 -3.96 13.89
C ALA A 208 13.09 -4.69 15.22
N SER A 209 13.96 -5.71 15.25
CA SER A 209 14.21 -6.55 16.44
C SER A 209 14.63 -5.77 17.69
N SER A 210 15.13 -4.54 17.53
CA SER A 210 15.52 -3.67 18.64
C SER A 210 14.35 -2.98 19.36
N TYR A 211 13.19 -2.84 18.70
CA TYR A 211 12.08 -2.03 19.23
C TYR A 211 10.70 -2.70 19.15
N ILE A 212 10.56 -3.83 18.45
CA ILE A 212 9.30 -4.57 18.38
C ILE A 212 9.51 -6.07 18.47
N LYS A 213 8.64 -6.73 19.25
CA LYS A 213 8.60 -8.18 19.33
C LYS A 213 7.92 -8.74 18.08
N ILE A 214 8.65 -9.59 17.38
CA ILE A 214 8.18 -10.37 16.24
C ILE A 214 7.82 -11.77 16.75
N LYS A 215 6.71 -12.33 16.27
CA LYS A 215 6.25 -13.67 16.63
C LYS A 215 7.23 -14.72 16.07
N ASP A 216 7.42 -15.81 16.80
CA ASP A 216 8.41 -16.85 16.47
C ASP A 216 7.93 -17.81 15.36
N ASP A 217 6.66 -17.73 14.97
CA ASP A 217 5.93 -18.67 14.09
C ASP A 217 5.69 -18.15 12.66
N HIS A 218 6.37 -17.06 12.26
CA HIS A 218 6.40 -16.57 10.87
C HIS A 218 7.60 -17.10 10.10
#